data_AF-A0A150IN22-F1
#
_entry.id   AF-A0A150IN22-F1
#
_cell.length_a   1.000
_cell.length_b   1.000
_cell.length_c   1.000
_cell.angle_alpha   90.00
_cell.angle_beta   90.00
_cell.angle_gamma   90.00
#
_symmetry.space_group_name_H-M   'P 1'
#
loop_
_entity.id
_entity.type
_entity.pdbx_description
1 polymer ?
#
loop_
_entity_poly.entity_id
_entity_poly.type
_entity_poly.pdbx_seq_one_letter_code
_entity_poly.pdbx_strand_id
1 'polypeptide(L)'
;MIKIDPALKKYMNKLNNKERTLLEEQLKRDGCLDPLKVWIQGDDEIVLDGHNRYEICIANDIPFKTTPISGINDYLDAEIWIEEFQLGRRNLTDSERAVRIGRLYEKRKQREGRPSVTDMEESNTQLGQNDPVPFDKIDEIRVTVEPPKSTAEQMAKELGVSEKTVKRNAQYAKAIDKIEEIDEEVAQKILSEEVKLPKQAVIDLVKQDDDIQVEVIEELAIGEVKTIEEAVTKVEQKKESWPKSNAKFNRTNDNIEWSTWTWNPVTGCKYGCKYCYARDIANRFNPEGFEPTFHENRLDAPINMKLPSGNNIGEKNVFVCSMADLFGEWIPDEWIQAILDVVEISSEWNFLFLTKNPSRLPKFKWPKNAWVGTTVDCQARVKAAEEAFKNIDATVKFLSCEPLQEEVIFNDMSMFDWVIIGGRSKSTGMPSGQPEWKWVENILNKARSLNLKVYFKPNLTVRPMEYPVM
;
A
#
# COMPACT_ATOMS: atom_id res chain seq x y z
N MET A 1 -8.78 -3.35 35.44
CA MET A 1 -9.77 -2.68 34.57
C MET A 1 -9.96 -3.51 33.30
N ILE A 2 -11.14 -3.54 32.67
CA ILE A 2 -11.33 -4.30 31.43
C ILE A 2 -10.71 -3.53 30.26
N LYS A 3 -9.91 -4.20 29.42
CA LYS A 3 -9.17 -3.58 28.32
C LYS A 3 -9.24 -4.41 27.04
N ILE A 4 -9.26 -3.72 25.90
CA ILE A 4 -9.00 -4.33 24.59
C ILE A 4 -7.52 -4.15 24.29
N ASP A 5 -6.84 -5.27 24.04
CA ASP A 5 -5.47 -5.26 23.53
C ASP A 5 -5.48 -5.26 21.99
N PRO A 6 -4.90 -4.23 21.33
CA PRO A 6 -4.82 -4.19 19.86
C PRO A 6 -4.15 -5.42 19.23
N ALA A 7 -3.17 -6.01 19.90
CA ALA A 7 -2.44 -7.18 19.39
C ALA A 7 -3.31 -8.44 19.34
N LEU A 8 -4.29 -8.56 20.25
CA LEU A 8 -5.23 -9.68 20.29
C LEU A 8 -6.49 -9.39 19.47
N LYS A 9 -6.91 -8.12 19.39
CA LYS A 9 -8.10 -7.70 18.63
C LYS A 9 -8.05 -8.11 17.15
N LYS A 10 -6.85 -8.11 16.54
CA LYS A 10 -6.67 -8.46 15.11
C LYS A 10 -7.13 -9.89 14.76
N TYR A 11 -7.20 -10.79 15.74
CA TYR A 11 -7.65 -12.17 15.53
C TYR A 11 -9.18 -12.30 15.52
N MET A 12 -9.93 -11.22 15.76
CA MET A 12 -11.39 -11.26 15.81
C MET A 12 -12.01 -10.86 14.47
N ASN A 13 -13.10 -11.53 14.10
CA ASN A 13 -13.87 -11.15 12.91
C ASN A 13 -14.42 -9.72 13.10
N LYS A 14 -14.09 -8.85 12.14
CA LYS A 14 -14.66 -7.49 12.05
C LYS A 14 -16.10 -7.61 11.53
N LEU A 15 -17.04 -7.01 12.24
CA LEU A 15 -18.44 -6.97 11.79
C LEU A 15 -18.61 -5.86 10.77
N ASN A 16 -19.36 -6.12 9.71
CA ASN A 16 -19.80 -5.05 8.81
C ASN A 16 -20.89 -4.18 9.50
N ASN A 17 -21.21 -3.03 8.90
CA ASN A 17 -22.16 -2.08 9.50
C ASN A 17 -23.54 -2.68 9.79
N LYS A 18 -24.04 -3.58 8.93
CA LYS A 18 -25.35 -4.23 9.13
C LYS A 18 -25.31 -5.22 10.29
N GLU A 19 -24.28 -6.06 10.34
CA GLU A 19 -24.06 -7.03 11.42
C GLU A 19 -23.85 -6.35 12.77
N ARG A 20 -23.09 -5.25 12.80
CA ARG A 20 -22.88 -4.45 14.00
C ARG A 20 -24.19 -3.84 14.49
N THR A 21 -24.99 -3.27 13.58
CA THR A 21 -26.31 -2.70 13.91
C THR A 21 -27.23 -3.77 14.47
N LEU A 22 -27.30 -4.95 13.82
CA LEU A 22 -28.13 -6.06 14.28
C LEU A 22 -27.71 -6.57 15.67
N LEU A 23 -26.41 -6.71 15.89
CA LEU A 23 -25.86 -7.10 17.20
C LEU A 23 -26.19 -6.05 18.27
N GLU A 24 -26.11 -4.77 17.93
CA GLU A 24 -26.45 -3.67 18.84
C GLU A 24 -27.94 -3.67 19.22
N GLU A 25 -28.84 -3.86 18.25
CA GLU A 25 -30.27 -4.00 18.50
C GLU A 25 -30.57 -5.21 19.40
N GLN A 26 -29.92 -6.34 19.14
CA GLN A 26 -30.06 -7.54 19.97
C GLN A 26 -29.58 -7.30 21.40
N LEU A 27 -28.40 -6.68 21.59
CA LEU A 27 -27.85 -6.39 22.91
C LEU A 27 -28.71 -5.38 23.69
N LYS A 28 -29.28 -4.38 23.02
CA LYS A 28 -30.21 -3.42 23.66
C LYS A 28 -31.51 -4.09 24.10
N ARG A 29 -32.02 -5.04 23.33
CA ARG A 29 -33.27 -5.75 23.63
C ARG A 29 -33.10 -6.81 24.72
N ASP A 30 -32.06 -7.62 24.60
CA ASP A 30 -31.91 -8.85 25.38
C ASP A 30 -30.82 -8.75 26.46
N GLY A 31 -29.98 -7.71 26.42
CA GLY A 31 -28.78 -7.57 27.26
C GLY A 31 -27.61 -8.43 26.78
N CYS A 32 -26.43 -8.24 27.38
CA CYS A 32 -25.26 -9.08 27.10
C CYS A 32 -25.31 -10.39 27.92
N LEU A 33 -26.09 -11.36 27.43
CA LEU A 33 -26.32 -12.64 28.13
C LEU A 33 -25.05 -13.50 28.22
N ASP A 34 -24.32 -13.61 27.12
CA ASP A 34 -23.10 -14.39 27.05
C ASP A 34 -21.92 -13.61 27.65
N PRO A 35 -21.23 -14.13 28.68
CA PRO A 35 -20.08 -13.44 29.26
C PRO A 35 -18.92 -13.27 28.27
N LEU A 36 -18.21 -12.15 28.38
CA LEU A 36 -16.96 -11.90 27.66
C LEU A 36 -15.86 -12.81 28.20
N LYS A 37 -15.03 -13.37 27.33
CA LYS A 37 -13.90 -14.22 27.77
C LYS A 37 -12.69 -13.34 27.97
N VAL A 38 -12.07 -13.42 29.14
CA VAL A 38 -10.97 -12.51 29.53
C VAL A 38 -9.76 -13.27 30.04
N TRP A 39 -8.57 -12.72 29.80
CA TRP A 39 -7.31 -13.12 30.42
C TRP A 39 -6.96 -12.13 31.52
N ILE A 40 -6.68 -12.63 32.73
CA ILE A 40 -6.31 -11.80 33.87
C ILE A 40 -4.81 -11.53 33.86
N GLN A 41 -4.42 -10.27 33.77
CA GLN A 41 -3.03 -9.82 33.84
C GLN A 41 -2.88 -8.76 34.94
N GLY A 42 -2.39 -9.18 36.10
CA GLY A 42 -2.37 -8.31 37.28
C GLY A 42 -3.78 -7.88 37.67
N ASP A 43 -4.02 -6.57 37.71
CA ASP A 43 -5.33 -5.98 38.02
C ASP A 43 -6.22 -5.76 36.77
N ASP A 44 -5.74 -6.14 35.58
CA ASP A 44 -6.42 -5.94 34.31
C ASP A 44 -7.08 -7.23 33.78
N GLU A 45 -8.25 -7.05 33.15
CA GLU A 45 -8.96 -8.11 32.42
C GLU A 45 -8.86 -7.81 30.92
N ILE A 46 -8.01 -8.55 30.21
CA ILE A 46 -7.80 -8.40 28.77
C ILE A 46 -8.85 -9.22 28.03
N VAL A 47 -9.62 -8.59 27.15
CA VAL A 47 -10.66 -9.29 26.37
C VAL A 47 -10.01 -10.24 25.35
N LEU A 48 -10.40 -11.51 25.39
CA LEU A 48 -10.00 -12.55 24.42
C LEU A 48 -11.10 -12.81 23.39
N ASP A 49 -12.36 -12.89 23.83
CA ASP A 49 -13.53 -13.04 22.95
C ASP A 49 -14.67 -12.13 23.43
N GLY A 50 -15.40 -11.58 22.47
CA GLY A 50 -16.50 -10.65 22.72
C GLY A 50 -16.14 -9.18 22.53
N HIS A 51 -15.03 -8.87 21.85
CA HIS A 51 -14.60 -7.51 21.52
C HIS A 51 -15.73 -6.60 20.98
N ASN A 52 -16.48 -7.07 19.97
CA ASN A 52 -17.62 -6.31 19.42
C ASN A 52 -18.73 -6.08 20.47
N ARG A 53 -19.01 -7.10 21.31
CA ARG A 53 -20.00 -6.99 22.39
C ARG A 53 -19.55 -5.99 23.45
N TYR A 54 -18.29 -6.06 23.87
CA TYR A 54 -17.70 -5.13 24.83
C TYR A 54 -17.83 -3.68 24.37
N GLU A 55 -17.41 -3.37 23.15
CA GLU A 55 -17.51 -2.01 22.59
C GLU A 55 -18.95 -1.49 22.58
N ILE A 56 -19.89 -2.32 22.10
CA ILE A 56 -21.31 -1.94 22.03
C ILE A 56 -21.90 -1.75 23.42
N CYS A 57 -21.56 -2.63 24.37
CA CYS A 57 -22.07 -2.57 25.73
C CYS A 57 -21.58 -1.32 26.46
N ILE A 58 -20.29 -0.99 26.32
CA ILE A 58 -19.73 0.25 26.88
C ILE A 58 -20.37 1.49 26.25
N ALA A 59 -20.56 1.51 24.93
CA ALA A 59 -21.15 2.66 24.24
C ALA A 59 -22.62 2.91 24.59
N ASN A 60 -23.35 1.87 25.01
CA ASN A 60 -24.79 1.92 25.27
C ASN A 60 -25.16 1.69 26.75
N ASP A 61 -24.18 1.70 27.65
CA ASP A 61 -24.35 1.45 29.09
C ASP A 61 -25.12 0.14 29.39
N ILE A 62 -24.82 -0.91 28.61
CA ILE A 62 -25.44 -2.24 28.76
C ILE A 62 -24.58 -3.07 29.73
N PRO A 63 -25.14 -3.58 30.84
CA PRO A 63 -24.40 -4.45 31.75
C PRO A 63 -23.96 -5.75 31.08
N PHE A 64 -22.75 -6.22 31.42
CA PHE A 64 -22.20 -7.48 30.93
C PHE A 64 -21.42 -8.20 32.03
N LYS A 65 -21.16 -9.49 31.81
CA LYS A 65 -20.35 -10.33 32.71
C LYS A 65 -19.06 -10.75 32.01
N THR A 66 -18.04 -11.08 32.80
CA THR A 66 -16.80 -11.67 32.29
C THR A 66 -16.63 -13.11 32.79
N THR A 67 -15.88 -13.91 32.05
CA THR A 67 -15.44 -15.25 32.45
C THR A 67 -13.93 -15.32 32.26
N PRO A 68 -13.15 -15.35 33.36
CA PRO A 68 -11.71 -15.54 33.29
C PRO A 68 -11.35 -16.89 32.67
N ILE A 69 -10.38 -16.89 31.76
CA ILE A 69 -9.81 -18.09 31.16
C ILE A 69 -8.50 -18.44 31.89
N SER A 70 -8.45 -19.65 32.45
CA SER A 70 -7.27 -20.20 33.10
C SER A 70 -6.29 -20.80 32.09
N GLY A 71 -5.01 -20.87 32.44
CA GLY A 71 -3.98 -21.54 31.63
C GLY A 71 -3.33 -20.65 30.57
N ILE A 72 -3.56 -19.34 30.63
CA ILE A 72 -2.91 -18.35 29.77
C ILE A 72 -1.81 -17.66 30.57
N ASN A 73 -0.55 -17.94 30.23
CA ASN A 73 0.61 -17.42 30.95
C ASN A 73 1.27 -16.23 30.23
N ASP A 74 1.13 -16.18 28.91
CA ASP A 74 1.69 -15.13 28.07
C ASP A 74 0.80 -14.86 26.84
N TYR A 75 1.22 -13.92 26.00
CA TYR A 75 0.51 -13.57 24.77
C TYR A 75 0.39 -14.74 23.79
N LEU A 76 1.38 -15.63 23.73
CA LEU A 76 1.32 -16.77 22.82
C LEU A 76 0.24 -17.78 23.26
N ASP A 77 0.06 -18.00 24.57
CA ASP A 77 -1.06 -18.80 25.09
C ASP A 77 -2.41 -18.15 24.76
N ALA A 78 -2.50 -16.82 24.90
CA ALA A 78 -3.71 -16.08 24.59
C ALA A 78 -4.08 -16.21 23.11
N GLU A 79 -3.09 -16.06 22.22
CA GLU A 79 -3.29 -16.22 20.78
C GLU A 79 -3.66 -17.65 20.39
N ILE A 80 -3.02 -18.66 20.98
CA ILE A 80 -3.36 -20.08 20.77
C ILE A 80 -4.81 -20.34 21.19
N TRP A 81 -5.18 -19.88 22.39
CA TRP A 81 -6.53 -20.03 22.91
C TRP A 81 -7.58 -19.37 22.01
N ILE A 82 -7.30 -18.16 21.50
CA ILE A 82 -8.21 -17.45 20.59
C ILE A 82 -8.43 -18.27 19.32
N GLU A 83 -7.37 -18.78 18.68
CA GLU A 83 -7.52 -19.55 17.44
C GLU A 83 -8.31 -20.85 17.67
N GLU A 84 -8.05 -21.56 18.76
CA GLU A 84 -8.80 -22.77 19.16
C GLU A 84 -10.28 -22.46 19.41
N PHE A 85 -10.55 -21.37 20.14
CA PHE A 85 -11.91 -20.95 20.44
C PHE A 85 -12.68 -20.54 19.17
N GLN A 86 -12.03 -19.82 18.25
CA GLN A 86 -12.64 -19.45 16.97
C GLN A 86 -12.90 -20.69 16.11
N LEU A 87 -11.98 -21.67 16.06
CA LEU A 87 -12.16 -22.92 15.32
C LEU A 87 -13.38 -23.73 15.77
N GLY A 88 -13.79 -23.61 17.04
CA GLY A 88 -14.99 -24.23 17.57
C GLY A 88 -16.31 -23.60 17.08
N ARG A 89 -16.27 -22.48 16.35
CA ARG A 89 -17.48 -21.81 15.84
C ARG A 89 -18.05 -22.56 14.64
N ARG A 90 -19.39 -22.67 14.60
CA ARG A 90 -20.11 -23.43 13.56
C ARG A 90 -20.14 -22.72 12.19
N ASN A 91 -19.94 -21.41 12.16
CA ASN A 91 -20.16 -20.58 10.97
C ASN A 91 -18.86 -20.11 10.31
N LEU A 92 -17.84 -20.96 10.26
CA LEU A 92 -16.59 -20.64 9.53
C LEU A 92 -16.65 -21.22 8.10
N THR A 93 -16.25 -20.40 7.13
CA THR A 93 -15.98 -20.86 5.75
C THR A 93 -14.79 -21.83 5.72
N ASP A 94 -14.59 -22.54 4.60
CA ASP A 94 -13.46 -23.46 4.46
C ASP A 94 -12.12 -22.74 4.32
N SER A 95 -12.15 -21.49 3.85
CA SER A 95 -11.01 -20.57 3.81
C SER A 95 -10.66 -20.04 5.21
N GLU A 96 -11.65 -19.53 5.95
CA GLU A 96 -11.45 -19.05 7.33
C GLU A 96 -10.91 -20.17 8.22
N ARG A 97 -11.56 -21.35 8.21
CA ARG A 97 -11.11 -22.51 8.99
C ARG A 97 -9.67 -22.88 8.65
N ALA A 98 -9.29 -22.82 7.37
CA ALA A 98 -7.93 -23.14 6.95
C ALA A 98 -6.90 -22.13 7.47
N VAL A 99 -7.16 -20.83 7.36
CA VAL A 99 -6.26 -19.81 7.89
C VAL A 99 -6.07 -19.98 9.39
N ARG A 100 -7.16 -20.22 10.13
CA ARG A 100 -7.13 -20.47 11.58
C ARG A 100 -6.29 -21.70 11.95
N ILE A 101 -6.46 -22.83 11.25
CA ILE A 101 -5.62 -24.03 11.43
C ILE A 101 -4.15 -23.71 11.15
N GLY A 102 -3.86 -22.98 10.08
CA GLY A 102 -2.50 -22.60 9.70
C GLY A 102 -1.82 -21.71 10.74
N ARG A 103 -2.50 -20.67 11.20
CA ARG A 103 -2.02 -19.76 12.26
C ARG A 103 -1.82 -20.51 13.58
N LEU A 104 -2.74 -21.40 13.96
CA LEU A 104 -2.60 -22.22 15.17
C LEU A 104 -1.37 -23.14 15.09
N TYR A 105 -1.12 -23.75 13.93
CA TYR A 105 0.07 -24.58 13.72
C TYR A 105 1.38 -23.82 13.92
N GLU A 106 1.52 -22.63 13.34
CA GLU A 106 2.75 -21.84 13.49
C GLU A 106 2.96 -21.41 14.95
N LYS A 107 1.88 -21.06 15.67
CA LYS A 107 1.95 -20.69 17.09
C LYS A 107 2.31 -21.86 18.01
N ARG A 108 1.68 -23.03 17.83
CA ARG A 108 2.04 -24.24 18.60
C ARG A 108 3.48 -24.67 18.30
N LYS A 109 3.92 -24.58 17.05
CA LYS A 109 5.31 -24.85 16.66
C LYS A 109 6.29 -23.87 17.31
N GLN A 110 5.92 -22.59 17.43
CA GLN A 110 6.73 -21.59 18.14
C GLN A 110 6.88 -21.92 19.64
N ARG A 111 5.84 -22.47 20.27
CA ARG A 111 5.87 -22.94 21.67
C ARG A 111 6.79 -24.16 21.84
N GLU A 112 6.69 -25.15 20.96
CA GLU A 112 7.53 -26.37 21.02
C GLU A 112 9.01 -26.11 20.67
N GLY A 113 9.31 -25.01 19.96
CA GLY A 113 10.67 -24.68 19.47
C GLY A 113 11.62 -24.01 20.47
N ARG A 114 11.25 -23.82 21.76
CA ARG A 114 12.16 -23.33 22.80
C ARG A 114 12.42 -24.43 23.86
N PRO A 115 13.56 -25.13 23.81
CA PRO A 115 14.04 -25.83 25.00
C PRO A 115 14.34 -24.78 26.08
N SER A 116 13.87 -24.98 27.30
CA SER A 116 14.28 -24.13 28.41
C SER A 116 15.74 -24.44 28.77
N VAL A 117 16.51 -23.42 29.15
CA VAL A 117 17.91 -23.60 29.63
C VAL A 117 17.97 -24.51 30.87
N THR A 118 16.83 -24.73 31.54
CA THR A 118 16.69 -25.61 32.70
C THR A 118 16.56 -27.10 32.35
N ASP A 119 16.31 -27.49 31.09
CA ASP A 119 16.17 -28.91 30.70
C ASP A 119 17.52 -29.56 30.32
N MET A 120 18.64 -28.83 30.41
CA MET A 120 19.98 -29.34 30.05
C MET A 120 20.74 -30.01 31.21
N GLU A 121 20.19 -30.05 32.44
CA GLU A 121 20.92 -30.60 33.59
C GLU A 121 20.48 -32.00 34.05
N GLU A 122 19.40 -32.59 33.52
CA GLU A 122 18.87 -33.90 34.00
C GLU A 122 18.93 -35.07 33.01
N SER A 123 19.82 -35.02 32.01
CA SER A 123 20.13 -36.22 31.21
C SER A 123 21.64 -36.44 31.08
N ASN A 124 22.32 -36.54 32.22
CA ASN A 124 23.70 -37.02 32.27
C ASN A 124 23.75 -38.43 32.90
N THR A 125 23.09 -39.39 32.27
CA THR A 125 23.43 -40.82 32.44
C THR A 125 24.47 -41.19 31.40
N GLN A 126 25.69 -41.35 31.90
CA GLN A 126 26.93 -41.73 31.23
C GLN A 126 26.76 -42.78 30.12
N LEU A 127 27.25 -42.45 28.93
CA LEU A 127 28.04 -43.30 28.03
C LEU A 127 28.78 -42.36 27.07
N GLY A 128 30.12 -42.37 27.10
CA GLY A 128 30.95 -41.49 26.28
C GLY A 128 30.79 -41.79 24.80
N GLN A 129 30.85 -40.75 23.96
CA GLN A 129 30.60 -40.79 22.51
C GLN A 129 31.52 -41.72 21.66
N ASN A 130 32.40 -42.54 22.26
CA ASN A 130 33.37 -43.37 21.52
C ASN A 130 33.57 -44.80 22.06
N ASP A 131 32.72 -45.32 22.95
CA ASP A 131 32.81 -46.74 23.32
C ASP A 131 32.02 -47.61 22.32
N PRO A 132 32.62 -48.69 21.75
CA PRO A 132 31.89 -49.57 20.85
C PRO A 132 30.82 -50.35 21.62
N VAL A 133 29.58 -50.30 21.14
CA VAL A 133 28.47 -51.09 21.68
C VAL A 133 28.70 -52.57 21.31
N PRO A 134 28.70 -53.50 22.28
CA PRO A 134 28.78 -54.93 22.00
C PRO A 134 27.63 -55.36 21.08
N PHE A 135 27.94 -56.10 20.02
CA PHE A 135 27.01 -56.51 18.95
C PHE A 135 25.78 -57.27 19.50
N ASP A 136 25.93 -57.86 20.69
CA ASP A 136 25.00 -58.78 21.32
C ASP A 136 23.84 -58.08 22.06
N LYS A 137 23.84 -56.73 22.10
CA LYS A 137 22.82 -55.92 22.80
C LYS A 137 22.04 -54.94 21.92
N ILE A 138 22.22 -54.99 20.60
CA ILE A 138 21.60 -54.04 19.66
C ILE A 138 20.08 -54.22 19.58
N ASP A 139 19.60 -55.46 19.73
CA ASP A 139 18.17 -55.76 19.60
C ASP A 139 17.35 -55.52 20.90
N GLU A 140 18.00 -55.50 22.07
CA GLU A 140 17.31 -55.27 23.36
C GLU A 140 17.10 -53.79 23.72
N ILE A 141 17.80 -52.85 23.07
CA ILE A 141 17.64 -51.39 23.30
C ILE A 141 16.55 -50.79 22.39
N ARG A 142 16.12 -51.52 21.35
CA ARG A 142 15.19 -51.04 20.32
C ARG A 142 13.72 -51.35 20.62
N VAL A 143 13.25 -51.21 21.86
CA VAL A 143 11.81 -51.26 22.14
C VAL A 143 11.42 -50.22 23.21
N THR A 144 10.49 -49.34 22.81
CA THR A 144 9.63 -48.42 23.60
C THR A 144 10.09 -47.00 23.92
N VAL A 145 10.43 -46.19 22.91
CA VAL A 145 9.95 -44.78 22.91
C VAL A 145 9.51 -44.45 21.48
N GLU A 146 8.20 -44.34 21.23
CA GLU A 146 7.75 -43.72 19.97
C GLU A 146 8.32 -42.30 19.91
N PRO A 147 8.94 -41.88 18.79
CA PRO A 147 9.44 -40.51 18.69
C PRO A 147 8.27 -39.52 18.93
N PRO A 148 8.53 -38.39 19.62
CA PRO A 148 7.48 -37.43 19.90
C PRO A 148 6.81 -37.00 18.60
N LYS A 149 5.48 -37.11 18.55
CA LYS A 149 4.68 -36.70 17.38
C LYS A 149 4.92 -35.24 17.10
N SER A 150 5.17 -34.89 15.84
CA SER A 150 5.35 -33.49 15.44
C SER A 150 4.08 -32.67 15.71
N THR A 151 4.22 -31.35 15.89
CA THR A 151 3.07 -30.44 16.06
C THR A 151 1.98 -30.66 15.00
N ALA A 152 2.40 -30.92 13.75
CA ALA A 152 1.50 -31.16 12.63
C ALA A 152 0.72 -32.47 12.76
N GLU A 153 1.35 -33.54 13.26
CA GLU A 153 0.71 -34.83 13.51
C GLU A 153 -0.27 -34.76 14.69
N GLN A 154 0.09 -34.05 15.75
CA GLN A 154 -0.78 -33.83 16.91
C GLN A 154 -2.06 -33.08 16.48
N MET A 155 -1.90 -31.94 15.79
CA MET A 155 -3.02 -31.16 15.26
C MET A 155 -3.87 -31.93 14.25
N ALA A 156 -3.24 -32.70 13.37
CA ALA A 156 -3.93 -33.53 12.40
C ALA A 156 -4.90 -34.51 13.09
N LYS A 157 -4.45 -35.16 14.17
CA LYS A 157 -5.27 -36.06 14.97
C LYS A 157 -6.42 -35.33 15.68
N GLU A 158 -6.15 -34.19 16.32
CA GLU A 158 -7.16 -33.40 17.04
C GLU A 158 -8.26 -32.88 16.13
N LEU A 159 -7.90 -32.41 14.95
CA LEU A 159 -8.81 -31.77 13.99
C LEU A 159 -9.42 -32.75 12.99
N GLY A 160 -9.01 -34.03 13.00
CA GLY A 160 -9.48 -35.04 12.06
C GLY A 160 -9.05 -34.79 10.61
N VAL A 161 -7.86 -34.21 10.39
CA VAL A 161 -7.31 -33.89 9.06
C VAL A 161 -5.96 -34.58 8.85
N SER A 162 -5.41 -34.55 7.63
CA SER A 162 -4.06 -35.06 7.37
C SER A 162 -2.98 -34.05 7.77
N GLU A 163 -1.79 -34.53 8.15
CA GLU A 163 -0.61 -33.69 8.41
C GLU A 163 -0.29 -32.76 7.21
N LYS A 164 -0.43 -33.28 6.00
CA LYS A 164 -0.28 -32.52 4.75
C LYS A 164 -1.27 -31.35 4.67
N THR A 165 -2.50 -31.53 5.18
CA THR A 165 -3.51 -30.47 5.23
C THR A 165 -3.12 -29.38 6.21
N VAL A 166 -2.62 -29.73 7.40
CA VAL A 166 -2.13 -28.77 8.40
C VAL A 166 -1.00 -27.91 7.81
N LYS A 167 0.01 -28.56 7.21
CA LYS A 167 1.15 -27.86 6.58
C LYS A 167 0.72 -26.96 5.41
N ARG A 168 -0.20 -27.42 4.56
CA ARG A 168 -0.74 -26.60 3.45
C ARG A 168 -1.55 -25.42 3.97
N ASN A 169 -2.35 -25.61 5.02
CA ASN A 169 -3.10 -24.53 5.65
C ASN A 169 -2.17 -23.48 6.27
N ALA A 170 -1.00 -23.87 6.79
CA ALA A 170 0.01 -22.94 7.28
C ALA A 170 0.61 -22.07 6.15
N GLN A 171 0.91 -22.66 4.99
CA GLN A 171 1.33 -21.90 3.81
C GLN A 171 0.24 -20.95 3.32
N TYR A 172 -1.01 -21.42 3.30
CA TYR A 172 -2.16 -20.61 2.91
C TYR A 172 -2.39 -19.44 3.88
N ALA A 173 -2.28 -19.67 5.19
CA ALA A 173 -2.37 -18.61 6.19
C ALA A 173 -1.32 -17.51 5.96
N LYS A 174 -0.05 -17.90 5.75
CA LYS A 174 1.02 -16.94 5.43
C LYS A 174 0.76 -16.16 4.15
N ALA A 175 0.20 -16.81 3.13
CA ALA A 175 -0.17 -16.14 1.88
C ALA A 175 -1.30 -15.11 2.10
N ILE A 176 -2.32 -15.46 2.88
CA ILE A 176 -3.40 -14.53 3.25
C ILE A 176 -2.86 -13.37 4.09
N ASP A 177 -1.98 -13.62 5.06
CA ASP A 177 -1.35 -12.57 5.86
C ASP A 177 -0.60 -11.56 4.96
N LYS A 178 0.14 -12.05 3.93
CA LYS A 178 0.82 -11.18 2.94
C LYS A 178 -0.17 -10.38 2.09
N ILE A 179 -1.28 -11.00 1.65
CA ILE A 179 -2.31 -10.29 0.88
C ILE A 179 -2.99 -9.23 1.75
N GLU A 180 -3.26 -9.53 3.02
CA GLU A 180 -3.85 -8.59 3.98
C GLU A 180 -2.95 -7.36 4.21
N GLU A 181 -1.62 -7.51 4.13
CA GLU A 181 -0.67 -6.38 4.15
C GLU A 181 -0.73 -5.50 2.89
N ILE A 182 -1.11 -6.06 1.73
CA ILE A 182 -1.23 -5.35 0.46
C ILE A 182 -2.62 -4.69 0.34
N ASP A 183 -3.68 -5.48 0.52
CA ASP A 183 -5.08 -5.07 0.44
C ASP A 183 -5.95 -5.90 1.40
N GLU A 184 -6.34 -5.28 2.52
CA GLU A 184 -7.17 -5.90 3.56
C GLU A 184 -8.54 -6.34 2.99
N GLU A 185 -9.14 -5.57 2.08
CA GLU A 185 -10.49 -5.86 1.56
C GLU A 185 -10.49 -7.15 0.72
N VAL A 186 -9.47 -7.33 -0.13
CA VAL A 186 -9.33 -8.54 -0.94
C VAL A 186 -9.10 -9.76 -0.06
N ALA A 187 -8.27 -9.66 0.97
CA ALA A 187 -8.06 -10.75 1.92
C ALA A 187 -9.40 -11.19 2.57
N GLN A 188 -10.24 -10.24 2.98
CA GLN A 188 -11.56 -10.53 3.56
C GLN A 188 -12.53 -11.15 2.53
N LYS A 189 -12.51 -10.72 1.26
CA LYS A 189 -13.32 -11.32 0.19
C LYS A 189 -12.92 -12.77 -0.11
N ILE A 190 -11.63 -13.10 -0.02
CA ILE A 190 -11.14 -14.48 -0.17
C ILE A 190 -11.58 -15.33 1.03
N LEU A 191 -11.45 -14.80 2.24
CA LEU A 191 -11.83 -15.50 3.47
C LEU A 191 -13.34 -15.78 3.55
N SER A 192 -14.16 -14.80 3.19
CA SER A 192 -15.62 -14.92 3.14
C SER A 192 -16.14 -15.76 1.96
N GLU A 193 -15.25 -16.25 1.09
CA GLU A 193 -15.56 -17.00 -0.14
C GLU A 193 -16.44 -16.22 -1.15
N GLU A 194 -16.47 -14.88 -1.05
CA GLU A 194 -17.00 -14.01 -2.10
C GLU A 194 -16.16 -14.13 -3.37
N VAL A 195 -14.84 -14.23 -3.21
CA VAL A 195 -13.88 -14.56 -4.26
C VAL A 195 -13.36 -15.97 -4.02
N LYS A 196 -13.82 -16.93 -4.83
CA LYS A 196 -13.52 -18.36 -4.66
C LYS A 196 -12.21 -18.73 -5.35
N LEU A 197 -11.13 -18.77 -4.57
CA LEU A 197 -9.80 -19.15 -5.07
C LEU A 197 -9.34 -20.48 -4.47
N PRO A 198 -8.77 -21.39 -5.28
CA PRO A 198 -8.09 -22.55 -4.75
C PRO A 198 -6.94 -22.11 -3.81
N LYS A 199 -6.81 -22.78 -2.66
CA LYS A 199 -5.75 -22.48 -1.67
C LYS A 199 -4.35 -22.47 -2.29
N GLN A 200 -4.11 -23.37 -3.26
CA GLN A 200 -2.83 -23.45 -3.95
C GLN A 200 -2.57 -22.22 -4.83
N ALA A 201 -3.59 -21.71 -5.53
CA ALA A 201 -3.47 -20.52 -6.36
C ALA A 201 -3.11 -19.29 -5.52
N VAL A 202 -3.71 -19.14 -4.34
CA VAL A 202 -3.37 -18.06 -3.38
C VAL A 202 -1.92 -18.17 -2.89
N ILE A 203 -1.45 -19.40 -2.63
CA ILE A 203 -0.04 -19.66 -2.26
C ILE A 203 0.91 -19.33 -3.42
N ASP A 204 0.51 -19.57 -4.66
CA ASP A 204 1.35 -19.33 -5.83
C ASP A 204 1.36 -17.86 -6.27
N LEU A 205 0.29 -17.11 -5.99
CA LEU A 205 0.22 -15.67 -6.18
C LEU A 205 1.33 -14.95 -5.38
N VAL A 206 1.46 -15.24 -4.09
CA VAL A 206 2.46 -14.57 -3.22
C VAL A 206 3.92 -14.94 -3.52
N LYS A 207 4.14 -15.87 -4.46
CA LYS A 207 5.46 -16.25 -5.00
C LYS A 207 5.81 -15.51 -6.28
N GLN A 208 4.85 -14.84 -6.93
CA GLN A 208 5.13 -14.00 -8.09
C GLN A 208 5.95 -12.78 -7.69
N ASP A 209 6.46 -12.05 -8.67
CA ASP A 209 7.10 -10.76 -8.42
C ASP A 209 6.09 -9.77 -7.78
N ASP A 210 6.59 -8.85 -6.95
CA ASP A 210 5.73 -7.99 -6.13
C ASP A 210 4.82 -7.07 -6.97
N ASP A 211 5.25 -6.68 -8.17
CA ASP A 211 4.44 -5.91 -9.13
C ASP A 211 3.24 -6.74 -9.63
N ILE A 212 3.48 -8.01 -9.99
CA ILE A 212 2.42 -8.93 -10.41
C ILE A 212 1.43 -9.19 -9.27
N GLN A 213 1.92 -9.34 -8.03
CA GLN A 213 1.06 -9.53 -6.87
C GLN A 213 0.06 -8.39 -6.70
N VAL A 214 0.53 -7.15 -6.74
CA VAL A 214 -0.32 -5.94 -6.57
C VAL A 214 -1.36 -5.88 -7.69
N GLU A 215 -0.95 -6.00 -8.95
CA GLU A 215 -1.87 -5.91 -10.09
C GLU A 215 -2.96 -6.99 -10.05
N VAL A 216 -2.58 -8.23 -9.75
CA VAL A 216 -3.54 -9.34 -9.65
C VAL A 216 -4.52 -9.14 -8.50
N ILE A 217 -4.05 -8.65 -7.34
CA ILE A 217 -4.91 -8.33 -6.20
C ILE A 217 -5.90 -7.21 -6.56
N GLU A 218 -5.45 -6.17 -7.28
CA GLU A 218 -6.33 -5.09 -7.73
C GLU A 218 -7.37 -5.57 -8.76
N GLU A 219 -6.99 -6.40 -9.72
CA GLU A 219 -7.92 -7.02 -10.67
C GLU A 219 -8.97 -7.88 -9.96
N LEU A 220 -8.57 -8.66 -8.95
CA LEU A 220 -9.48 -9.42 -8.11
C LEU A 220 -10.42 -8.50 -7.31
N ALA A 221 -9.95 -7.33 -6.87
CA ALA A 221 -10.77 -6.34 -6.16
C ALA A 221 -11.87 -5.74 -7.03
N ILE A 222 -11.56 -5.50 -8.31
CA ILE A 222 -12.49 -4.94 -9.31
C ILE A 222 -13.56 -5.97 -9.71
N GLY A 223 -13.26 -7.26 -9.60
CA GLY A 223 -14.21 -8.35 -9.85
C GLY A 223 -14.43 -8.68 -11.32
N GLU A 224 -13.56 -8.18 -12.22
CA GLU A 224 -13.59 -8.49 -13.65
C GLU A 224 -13.06 -9.89 -13.96
N VAL A 225 -12.15 -10.40 -13.13
CA VAL A 225 -11.52 -11.72 -13.27
C VAL A 225 -12.02 -12.68 -12.19
N LYS A 226 -12.23 -13.94 -12.57
CA LYS A 226 -12.76 -14.96 -11.65
C LYS A 226 -11.68 -15.90 -11.12
N THR A 227 -10.50 -15.90 -11.73
CA THR A 227 -9.37 -16.75 -11.34
C THR A 227 -8.06 -15.95 -11.30
N ILE A 228 -7.09 -16.45 -10.52
CA ILE A 228 -5.75 -15.87 -10.47
C ILE A 228 -5.04 -16.06 -11.81
N GLU A 229 -5.25 -17.20 -12.48
CA GLU A 229 -4.64 -17.48 -13.77
C GLU A 229 -5.11 -16.50 -14.86
N GLU A 230 -6.40 -16.14 -14.87
CA GLU A 230 -6.94 -15.10 -15.76
C GLU A 230 -6.33 -13.73 -15.45
N ALA A 231 -6.23 -13.38 -14.17
CA ALA A 231 -5.63 -12.12 -13.72
C ALA A 231 -4.15 -12.02 -14.14
N VAL A 232 -3.36 -13.05 -13.84
CA VAL A 232 -1.94 -13.13 -14.21
C VAL A 232 -1.79 -13.07 -15.73
N THR A 233 -2.59 -13.83 -16.49
CA THR A 233 -2.52 -13.82 -17.95
C THR A 233 -2.86 -12.45 -18.52
N LYS A 234 -3.86 -11.75 -17.96
CA LYS A 234 -4.24 -10.39 -18.39
C LYS A 234 -3.11 -9.40 -18.13
N VAL A 235 -2.48 -9.48 -16.95
CA VAL A 235 -1.29 -8.68 -16.58
C VAL A 235 -0.12 -8.97 -17.52
N GLU A 236 0.20 -10.24 -17.76
CA GLU A 236 1.28 -10.65 -18.66
C GLU A 236 1.02 -10.23 -20.11
N GLN A 237 -0.20 -10.43 -20.63
CA GLN A 237 -0.58 -10.00 -21.99
C GLN A 237 -0.52 -8.48 -22.15
N LYS A 238 -0.96 -7.71 -21.14
CA LYS A 238 -0.82 -6.24 -21.12
C LYS A 238 0.67 -5.87 -21.23
N LYS A 239 1.53 -6.50 -20.43
CA LYS A 239 3.00 -6.32 -20.49
C LYS A 239 3.61 -6.75 -21.83
N GLU A 240 3.18 -7.85 -22.43
CA GLU A 240 3.70 -8.35 -23.70
C GLU A 240 3.29 -7.53 -24.92
N SER A 241 2.12 -6.88 -24.87
CA SER A 241 1.58 -6.07 -25.96
C SER A 241 2.40 -4.81 -26.26
N TRP A 242 3.37 -4.48 -25.40
CA TRP A 242 4.11 -3.22 -25.47
C TRP A 242 5.41 -3.33 -26.26
N PRO A 243 5.87 -2.20 -26.84
CA PRO A 243 7.13 -2.17 -27.54
C PRO A 243 8.27 -2.61 -26.61
N LYS A 244 8.90 -3.75 -26.91
CA LYS A 244 10.09 -4.25 -26.21
C LYS A 244 11.30 -3.44 -26.65
N SER A 245 11.51 -2.31 -26.00
CA SER A 245 12.71 -1.49 -26.14
C SER A 245 13.67 -1.78 -24.97
N ASN A 246 14.81 -1.09 -24.93
CA ASN A 246 15.68 -1.06 -23.75
C ASN A 246 15.70 0.36 -23.16
N ALA A 247 14.63 1.13 -23.35
CA ALA A 247 14.50 2.49 -22.86
C ALA A 247 14.59 2.49 -21.34
N LYS A 248 15.16 3.57 -20.81
CA LYS A 248 15.30 3.82 -19.37
C LYS A 248 14.90 5.26 -19.08
N PHE A 249 14.63 5.56 -17.82
CA PHE A 249 14.45 6.95 -17.41
C PHE A 249 15.71 7.77 -17.65
N ASN A 250 15.51 9.07 -17.89
CA ASN A 250 16.62 10.02 -17.87
C ASN A 250 16.75 10.60 -16.47
N ARG A 251 17.97 10.66 -15.94
CA ARG A 251 18.24 11.30 -14.66
C ARG A 251 18.05 12.82 -14.76
N THR A 252 17.38 13.42 -13.77
CA THR A 252 17.20 14.87 -13.68
C THR A 252 18.50 15.58 -13.29
N ASN A 253 18.49 16.90 -13.42
CA ASN A 253 19.49 17.80 -12.88
C ASN A 253 18.87 18.67 -11.78
N ASP A 254 19.65 19.62 -11.26
CA ASP A 254 19.26 20.55 -10.21
C ASP A 254 18.15 21.56 -10.59
N ASN A 255 17.36 21.33 -11.66
CA ASN A 255 16.18 22.16 -11.99
C ASN A 255 14.84 21.44 -11.72
N ILE A 256 14.90 20.14 -11.43
CA ILE A 256 13.74 19.28 -11.17
C ILE A 256 14.06 18.47 -9.90
N GLU A 257 14.21 19.14 -8.76
CA GLU A 257 14.82 18.54 -7.57
C GLU A 257 13.84 17.65 -6.77
N TRP A 258 12.55 17.73 -7.05
CA TRP A 258 11.52 16.87 -6.44
C TRP A 258 11.36 15.51 -7.12
N SER A 259 12.11 15.25 -8.20
CA SER A 259 12.05 14.02 -8.99
C SER A 259 13.44 13.65 -9.47
N THR A 260 13.95 12.45 -9.17
CA THR A 260 15.27 12.01 -9.65
C THR A 260 15.24 11.62 -11.13
N TRP A 261 14.06 11.29 -11.64
CA TRP A 261 13.89 10.74 -12.97
C TRP A 261 12.93 11.57 -13.82
N THR A 262 13.12 11.51 -15.14
CA THR A 262 12.12 11.94 -16.11
C THR A 262 11.83 10.81 -17.09
N TRP A 263 10.58 10.77 -17.54
CA TRP A 263 10.12 9.83 -18.53
C TRP A 263 9.31 10.59 -19.59
N ASN A 264 9.77 10.55 -20.84
CA ASN A 264 9.22 11.37 -21.93
C ASN A 264 8.73 10.50 -23.11
N PRO A 265 7.66 9.70 -22.91
CA PRO A 265 7.00 8.97 -23.99
C PRO A 265 6.28 9.90 -24.98
N VAL A 266 5.93 11.13 -24.55
CA VAL A 266 5.53 12.22 -25.43
C VAL A 266 6.51 13.38 -25.29
N THR A 267 6.87 13.99 -26.42
CA THR A 267 7.61 15.26 -26.47
C THR A 267 6.87 16.26 -27.34
N GLY A 268 7.11 17.56 -27.15
CA GLY A 268 6.50 18.59 -27.97
C GLY A 268 5.27 19.23 -27.34
N CYS A 269 5.05 20.50 -27.64
CA CYS A 269 3.98 21.28 -27.06
C CYS A 269 3.67 22.50 -27.92
N LYS A 270 2.38 22.75 -28.16
CA LYS A 270 1.91 23.87 -28.99
C LYS A 270 1.70 25.18 -28.22
N TYR A 271 1.90 25.19 -26.90
CA TYR A 271 1.86 26.45 -26.13
C TYR A 271 3.05 27.35 -26.44
N GLY A 272 2.81 28.55 -26.94
CA GLY A 272 3.83 29.56 -27.31
C GLY A 272 4.48 30.31 -26.14
N CYS A 273 4.82 29.62 -25.04
CA CYS A 273 5.40 30.27 -23.85
C CYS A 273 6.81 30.83 -24.15
N LYS A 274 7.02 32.13 -23.91
CA LYS A 274 8.32 32.80 -24.12
C LYS A 274 9.44 32.30 -23.19
N TYR A 275 9.06 31.73 -22.05
CA TYR A 275 9.98 31.23 -21.01
C TYR A 275 10.28 29.72 -21.13
N CYS A 276 9.90 29.05 -22.22
CA CYS A 276 9.91 27.58 -22.30
C CYS A 276 11.31 27.00 -22.58
N TYR A 277 11.97 26.45 -21.55
CA TYR A 277 13.25 25.75 -21.71
C TYR A 277 13.15 24.52 -22.64
N ALA A 278 12.03 23.79 -22.60
CA ALA A 278 11.85 22.57 -23.37
C ALA A 278 11.83 22.86 -24.88
N ARG A 279 11.21 23.97 -25.28
CA ARG A 279 11.22 24.46 -26.67
C ARG A 279 12.64 24.83 -27.12
N ASP A 280 13.41 25.49 -26.26
CA ASP A 280 14.81 25.84 -26.57
C ASP A 280 15.68 24.60 -26.79
N ILE A 281 15.54 23.59 -25.93
CA ILE A 281 16.24 22.31 -26.06
C ILE A 281 15.79 21.60 -27.34
N ALA A 282 14.49 21.52 -27.60
CA ALA A 282 13.96 20.85 -28.80
C ALA A 282 14.45 21.52 -30.09
N ASN A 283 14.38 22.85 -30.18
CA ASN A 283 14.87 23.59 -31.35
C ASN A 283 16.39 23.43 -31.57
N ARG A 284 17.15 23.11 -30.52
CA ARG A 284 18.59 22.87 -30.62
C ARG A 284 18.95 21.46 -31.11
N PHE A 285 18.16 20.45 -30.74
CA PHE A 285 18.53 19.04 -30.94
C PHE A 285 17.56 18.25 -31.83
N ASN A 286 16.36 18.76 -32.10
CA ASN A 286 15.34 18.11 -32.92
C ASN A 286 15.11 18.90 -34.23
N PRO A 287 15.43 18.31 -35.40
CA PRO A 287 15.16 18.93 -36.70
C PRO A 287 13.68 19.23 -36.93
N GLU A 288 12.77 18.44 -36.35
CA GLU A 288 11.32 18.62 -36.45
C GLU A 288 10.77 19.67 -35.45
N GLY A 289 11.66 20.33 -34.70
CA GLY A 289 11.30 21.35 -33.74
C GLY A 289 10.59 20.78 -32.50
N PHE A 290 9.55 21.49 -32.05
CA PHE A 290 8.82 21.17 -30.81
C PHE A 290 7.37 20.72 -31.08
N GLU A 291 7.17 20.02 -32.21
CA GLU A 291 5.90 19.39 -32.54
C GLU A 291 5.61 18.19 -31.62
N PRO A 292 4.34 17.96 -31.26
CA PRO A 292 3.95 16.79 -30.47
C PRO A 292 4.27 15.48 -31.18
N THR A 293 5.01 14.60 -30.50
CA THR A 293 5.44 13.29 -31.01
C THR A 293 5.28 12.25 -29.92
N PHE A 294 4.69 11.11 -30.27
CA PHE A 294 4.62 9.92 -29.43
C PHE A 294 5.79 8.99 -29.74
N HIS A 295 6.48 8.58 -28.70
CA HIS A 295 7.64 7.69 -28.75
C HIS A 295 7.25 6.36 -28.12
N GLU A 296 6.53 5.53 -28.88
CA GLU A 296 6.09 4.20 -28.44
C GLU A 296 7.24 3.37 -27.87
N ASN A 297 8.42 3.47 -28.49
CA ASN A 297 9.65 2.81 -28.06
C ASN A 297 10.25 3.34 -26.74
N ARG A 298 9.54 4.20 -26.00
CA ARG A 298 9.92 4.65 -24.66
C ARG A 298 8.92 4.23 -23.60
N LEU A 299 7.80 3.59 -23.98
CA LEU A 299 6.72 3.26 -23.03
C LEU A 299 7.16 2.28 -21.95
N ASP A 300 8.04 1.36 -22.28
CA ASP A 300 8.56 0.31 -21.39
C ASP A 300 9.67 0.78 -20.43
N ALA A 301 10.03 2.07 -20.44
CA ALA A 301 11.11 2.59 -19.60
C ALA A 301 10.91 2.36 -18.09
N PRO A 302 9.70 2.48 -17.51
CA PRO A 302 9.45 2.13 -16.10
C PRO A 302 9.79 0.68 -15.75
N ILE A 303 9.40 -0.25 -16.60
CA ILE A 303 9.59 -1.69 -16.41
C ILE A 303 11.08 -2.05 -16.46
N ASN A 304 11.84 -1.36 -17.29
CA ASN A 304 13.27 -1.58 -17.48
C ASN A 304 14.17 -0.97 -16.38
N MET A 305 13.59 -0.23 -15.43
CA MET A 305 14.31 0.45 -14.37
C MET A 305 14.33 -0.37 -13.08
N LYS A 306 15.50 -0.42 -12.43
CA LYS A 306 15.61 -1.02 -11.09
C LYS A 306 15.24 0.00 -10.05
N LEU A 307 14.36 -0.39 -9.12
CA LEU A 307 13.98 0.46 -8.00
C LEU A 307 15.21 0.82 -7.14
N PRO A 308 15.40 2.09 -6.75
CA PRO A 308 16.45 2.50 -5.84
C PRO A 308 16.24 1.88 -4.45
N SER A 309 17.34 1.50 -3.79
CA SER A 309 17.31 0.87 -2.45
C SER A 309 17.06 1.87 -1.30
N GLY A 310 16.98 3.17 -1.61
CA GLY A 310 16.84 4.25 -0.64
C GLY A 310 15.40 4.53 -0.24
N ASN A 311 15.23 5.14 0.95
CA ASN A 311 13.92 5.60 1.45
C ASN A 311 13.58 7.04 1.02
N ASN A 312 14.40 7.68 0.19
CA ASN A 312 14.12 9.03 -0.28
C ASN A 312 13.01 9.00 -1.33
N ILE A 313 11.87 9.63 -1.03
CA ILE A 313 10.72 9.67 -1.94
C ILE A 313 11.08 10.25 -3.32
N GLY A 314 12.02 11.20 -3.38
CA GLY A 314 12.49 11.78 -4.64
C GLY A 314 13.18 10.78 -5.56
N GLU A 315 13.74 9.67 -5.03
CA GLU A 315 14.35 8.60 -5.82
C GLU A 315 13.30 7.72 -6.52
N LYS A 316 12.09 7.63 -5.97
CA LYS A 316 10.94 6.94 -6.56
C LYS A 316 10.08 7.85 -7.44
N ASN A 317 10.28 9.16 -7.38
CA ASN A 317 9.54 10.12 -8.18
C ASN A 317 10.06 10.18 -9.62
N VAL A 318 9.14 10.14 -10.57
CA VAL A 318 9.37 10.22 -12.02
C VAL A 318 8.52 11.35 -12.60
N PHE A 319 9.15 12.36 -13.18
CA PHE A 319 8.44 13.47 -13.82
C PHE A 319 8.09 13.09 -15.26
N VAL A 320 6.79 12.95 -15.53
CA VAL A 320 6.26 12.48 -16.81
C VAL A 320 6.12 13.65 -17.78
N CYS A 321 6.64 13.45 -18.99
CA CYS A 321 6.53 14.39 -20.10
C CYS A 321 7.09 15.79 -19.77
N SER A 322 8.24 15.86 -19.11
CA SER A 322 8.99 17.11 -18.83
C SER A 322 9.35 17.93 -20.08
N MET A 323 9.20 17.35 -21.26
CA MET A 323 9.44 17.95 -22.57
C MET A 323 8.15 18.12 -23.39
N ALA A 324 6.98 18.08 -22.75
CA ALA A 324 5.68 18.22 -23.41
C ALA A 324 4.64 18.84 -22.46
N ASP A 325 3.43 19.07 -22.98
CA ASP A 325 2.23 19.14 -22.16
C ASP A 325 1.33 17.98 -22.59
N LEU A 326 1.30 16.91 -21.79
CA LEU A 326 0.63 15.66 -22.12
C LEU A 326 -0.89 15.83 -22.29
N PHE A 327 -1.48 16.85 -21.65
CA PHE A 327 -2.93 17.06 -21.65
C PHE A 327 -3.37 18.24 -22.52
N GLY A 328 -2.46 18.82 -23.31
CA GLY A 328 -2.82 19.82 -24.33
C GLY A 328 -3.80 19.26 -25.35
N GLU A 329 -4.75 20.06 -25.85
CA GLU A 329 -5.86 19.61 -26.71
C GLU A 329 -5.44 18.87 -27.99
N TRP A 330 -4.20 19.06 -28.43
CA TRP A 330 -3.61 18.44 -29.62
C TRP A 330 -3.03 17.04 -29.38
N ILE A 331 -2.93 16.59 -28.13
CA ILE A 331 -2.50 15.22 -27.81
C ILE A 331 -3.71 14.29 -27.95
N PRO A 332 -3.64 13.17 -28.67
CA PRO A 332 -4.73 12.18 -28.72
C PRO A 332 -4.98 11.51 -27.36
N ASP A 333 -6.24 11.17 -27.05
CA ASP A 333 -6.60 10.54 -25.76
C ASP A 333 -5.93 9.15 -25.61
N GLU A 334 -5.76 8.43 -26.72
CA GLU A 334 -5.13 7.11 -26.77
C GLU A 334 -3.66 7.12 -26.33
N TRP A 335 -2.92 8.21 -26.58
CA TRP A 335 -1.53 8.33 -26.12
C TRP A 335 -1.48 8.50 -24.61
N ILE A 336 -2.41 9.26 -24.06
CA ILE A 336 -2.53 9.49 -22.63
C ILE A 336 -2.91 8.18 -21.94
N GLN A 337 -3.89 7.45 -22.48
CA GLN A 337 -4.29 6.16 -21.93
C GLN A 337 -3.15 5.14 -21.93
N ALA A 338 -2.40 5.02 -23.02
CA ALA A 338 -1.25 4.12 -23.09
C ALA A 338 -0.18 4.44 -22.02
N ILE A 339 0.00 5.73 -21.68
CA ILE A 339 0.93 6.15 -20.61
C ILE A 339 0.35 5.84 -19.22
N LEU A 340 -0.94 6.08 -19.01
CA LEU A 340 -1.61 5.76 -17.74
C LEU A 340 -1.62 4.26 -17.46
N ASP A 341 -1.77 3.43 -18.49
CA ASP A 341 -1.69 1.97 -18.38
C ASP A 341 -0.30 1.53 -17.88
N VAL A 342 0.77 2.17 -18.32
CA VAL A 342 2.15 1.98 -17.80
C VAL A 342 2.28 2.43 -16.36
N VAL A 343 1.73 3.60 -16.05
CA VAL A 343 1.78 4.11 -14.68
C VAL A 343 1.09 3.16 -13.72
N GLU A 344 -0.08 2.63 -14.08
CA GLU A 344 -0.85 1.71 -13.24
C GLU A 344 -0.07 0.44 -12.88
N ILE A 345 0.62 -0.17 -13.85
CA ILE A 345 1.36 -1.41 -13.62
C ILE A 345 2.70 -1.18 -12.89
N SER A 346 3.33 -0.03 -13.10
CA SER A 346 4.62 0.32 -12.47
C SER A 346 4.41 0.94 -11.08
N SER A 347 3.65 0.24 -10.25
CA SER A 347 3.16 0.72 -8.95
C SER A 347 4.26 1.06 -7.94
N GLU A 348 5.49 0.56 -8.14
CA GLU A 348 6.64 0.89 -7.30
C GLU A 348 7.17 2.32 -7.46
N TRP A 349 6.80 3.03 -8.53
CA TRP A 349 7.20 4.41 -8.83
C TRP A 349 6.07 5.40 -8.59
N ASN A 350 6.40 6.64 -8.23
CA ASN A 350 5.45 7.75 -8.21
C ASN A 350 5.59 8.57 -9.50
N PHE A 351 4.51 8.72 -10.27
CA PHE A 351 4.54 9.44 -11.54
C PHE A 351 3.91 10.82 -11.40
N LEU A 352 4.70 11.87 -11.59
CA LEU A 352 4.27 13.25 -11.48
C LEU A 352 3.85 13.75 -12.86
N PHE A 353 2.59 14.15 -12.98
CA PHE A 353 2.01 14.76 -14.17
C PHE A 353 1.76 16.25 -13.93
N LEU A 354 2.18 17.09 -14.88
CA LEU A 354 1.98 18.54 -14.80
C LEU A 354 1.45 19.08 -16.13
N THR A 355 0.38 19.88 -16.09
CA THR A 355 -0.22 20.46 -17.30
C THR A 355 -0.69 21.91 -17.12
N LYS A 356 -0.74 22.65 -18.23
CA LYS A 356 -1.43 23.94 -18.36
C LYS A 356 -2.89 23.82 -18.82
N ASN A 357 -3.38 22.60 -19.08
CA ASN A 357 -4.76 22.30 -19.46
C ASN A 357 -5.48 21.43 -18.42
N PRO A 358 -5.71 21.94 -17.19
CA PRO A 358 -6.31 21.14 -16.13
C PRO A 358 -7.73 20.63 -16.46
N SER A 359 -8.47 21.33 -17.32
CA SER A 359 -9.83 20.96 -17.73
C SER A 359 -9.94 19.60 -18.42
N ARG A 360 -8.83 19.04 -18.92
CA ARG A 360 -8.82 17.71 -19.55
C ARG A 360 -8.63 16.58 -18.54
N LEU A 361 -8.04 16.86 -17.37
CA LEU A 361 -7.69 15.86 -16.37
C LEU A 361 -8.89 15.02 -15.86
N PRO A 362 -10.11 15.57 -15.66
CA PRO A 362 -11.26 14.80 -15.19
C PRO A 362 -11.76 13.72 -16.17
N LYS A 363 -11.25 13.68 -17.41
CA LYS A 363 -11.62 12.64 -18.40
C LYS A 363 -10.98 11.29 -18.10
N PHE A 364 -9.93 11.26 -17.29
CA PHE A 364 -9.12 10.07 -17.06
C PHE A 364 -9.31 9.55 -15.64
N LYS A 365 -9.24 8.23 -15.49
CA LYS A 365 -9.09 7.56 -14.20
C LYS A 365 -7.60 7.57 -13.86
N TRP A 366 -7.26 8.01 -12.65
CA TRP A 366 -5.87 8.12 -12.22
C TRP A 366 -5.44 6.89 -11.43
N PRO A 367 -4.31 6.28 -11.79
CA PRO A 367 -3.70 5.24 -10.96
C PRO A 367 -3.30 5.77 -9.58
N LYS A 368 -3.27 4.90 -8.57
CA LYS A 368 -2.95 5.27 -7.17
C LYS A 368 -1.53 5.84 -7.01
N ASN A 369 -0.62 5.52 -7.91
CA ASN A 369 0.76 6.03 -7.90
C ASN A 369 0.96 7.27 -8.80
N ALA A 370 -0.12 7.87 -9.31
CA ALA A 370 -0.09 9.12 -10.05
C ALA A 370 -0.23 10.34 -9.13
N TRP A 371 0.71 11.27 -9.24
CA TRP A 371 0.65 12.60 -8.64
C TRP A 371 0.27 13.58 -9.72
N VAL A 372 -0.85 14.26 -9.57
CA VAL A 372 -1.47 15.05 -10.63
C VAL A 372 -1.40 16.51 -10.28
N GLY A 373 -0.89 17.34 -11.18
CA GLY A 373 -0.77 18.75 -10.93
C GLY A 373 -1.00 19.64 -12.13
N THR A 374 -1.17 20.93 -11.84
CA THR A 374 -1.36 21.95 -12.87
C THR A 374 -0.48 23.17 -12.64
N THR A 375 -0.04 23.78 -13.73
CA THR A 375 0.71 25.03 -13.72
C THR A 375 -0.24 26.22 -13.70
N VAL A 376 -0.08 27.10 -12.71
CA VAL A 376 -0.74 28.40 -12.64
C VAL A 376 0.35 29.48 -12.63
N ASP A 377 0.70 29.95 -13.82
CA ASP A 377 1.70 31.01 -14.04
C ASP A 377 1.08 32.42 -14.15
N CYS A 378 -0.24 32.52 -14.26
CA CYS A 378 -1.01 33.77 -14.30
C CYS A 378 -2.45 33.58 -13.77
N GLN A 379 -3.12 34.67 -13.41
CA GLN A 379 -4.46 34.69 -12.80
C GLN A 379 -5.50 34.03 -13.70
N ALA A 380 -5.36 34.16 -15.03
CA ALA A 380 -6.29 33.57 -15.99
C ALA A 380 -6.39 32.04 -15.90
N ARG A 381 -5.40 31.35 -15.31
CA ARG A 381 -5.41 29.89 -15.12
C ARG A 381 -6.07 29.42 -13.83
N VAL A 382 -6.22 30.31 -12.84
CA VAL A 382 -6.71 29.95 -11.50
C VAL A 382 -8.05 29.23 -11.57
N LYS A 383 -9.02 29.82 -12.28
CA LYS A 383 -10.39 29.27 -12.35
C LYS A 383 -10.41 27.83 -12.91
N ALA A 384 -9.69 27.59 -14.01
CA ALA A 384 -9.65 26.27 -14.63
C ALA A 384 -8.97 25.22 -13.72
N ALA A 385 -7.95 25.63 -12.96
CA ALA A 385 -7.32 24.77 -11.96
C ALA A 385 -8.29 24.42 -10.82
N GLU A 386 -8.97 25.41 -10.23
CA GLU A 386 -9.94 25.22 -9.15
C GLU A 386 -11.12 24.32 -9.58
N GLU A 387 -11.64 24.52 -10.80
CA GLU A 387 -12.80 23.75 -11.31
C GLU A 387 -12.44 22.30 -11.61
N ALA A 388 -11.27 22.05 -12.22
CA ALA A 388 -10.86 20.69 -12.57
C ALA A 388 -10.56 19.85 -11.32
N PHE A 389 -9.78 20.38 -10.38
CA PHE A 389 -9.29 19.61 -9.23
C PHE A 389 -10.34 19.28 -8.17
N LYS A 390 -11.51 19.93 -8.22
CA LYS A 390 -12.69 19.51 -7.44
C LYS A 390 -13.24 18.14 -7.85
N ASN A 391 -12.99 17.73 -9.09
CA ASN A 391 -13.60 16.53 -9.69
C ASN A 391 -12.58 15.44 -10.03
N ILE A 392 -11.30 15.64 -9.73
CA ILE A 392 -10.25 14.65 -9.97
C ILE A 392 -10.10 13.81 -8.70
N ASP A 393 -10.04 12.49 -8.85
CA ASP A 393 -9.60 11.58 -7.80
C ASP A 393 -8.17 11.13 -8.12
N ALA A 394 -7.21 11.57 -7.31
CA ALA A 394 -5.79 11.27 -7.46
C ALA A 394 -5.14 11.32 -6.08
N THR A 395 -4.17 10.43 -5.83
CA THR A 395 -3.53 10.24 -4.52
C THR A 395 -2.81 11.49 -4.02
N VAL A 396 -2.18 12.24 -4.93
CA VAL A 396 -1.56 13.53 -4.62
C VAL A 396 -1.98 14.52 -5.69
N LYS A 397 -2.56 15.64 -5.26
CA LYS A 397 -2.94 16.77 -6.10
C LYS A 397 -2.01 17.93 -5.81
N PHE A 398 -1.34 18.46 -6.82
CA PHE A 398 -0.39 19.54 -6.61
C PHE A 398 -0.57 20.73 -7.55
N LEU A 399 -0.15 21.88 -7.06
CA LEU A 399 -0.21 23.15 -7.77
C LEU A 399 1.21 23.64 -8.01
N SER A 400 1.54 23.97 -9.25
CA SER A 400 2.82 24.57 -9.61
C SER A 400 2.65 26.04 -9.99
N CYS A 401 3.08 26.93 -9.11
CA CYS A 401 3.10 28.37 -9.30
C CYS A 401 4.47 28.81 -9.82
N GLU A 402 4.83 28.39 -11.04
CA GLU A 402 6.06 28.81 -11.70
C GLU A 402 6.02 28.77 -13.25
N PRO A 403 6.79 29.65 -13.91
CA PRO A 403 7.24 30.93 -13.38
C PRO A 403 6.06 31.90 -13.26
N LEU A 404 5.81 32.46 -12.08
CA LEU A 404 4.77 33.49 -11.89
C LEU A 404 5.06 34.70 -12.80
N GLN A 405 4.13 35.01 -13.70
CA GLN A 405 4.19 36.19 -14.56
C GLN A 405 3.53 37.42 -13.92
N GLU A 406 2.63 37.18 -12.96
CA GLU A 406 1.84 38.18 -12.25
C GLU A 406 1.42 37.62 -10.88
N GLU A 407 0.82 38.49 -10.05
CA GLU A 407 0.17 38.06 -8.82
C GLU A 407 -0.99 37.11 -9.12
N VAL A 408 -1.04 35.99 -8.39
CA VAL A 408 -2.13 35.02 -8.48
C VAL A 408 -2.86 34.90 -7.15
N ILE A 409 -4.18 35.01 -7.22
CA ILE A 409 -5.10 34.96 -6.08
C ILE A 409 -6.06 33.82 -6.32
N PHE A 410 -6.04 32.85 -5.42
CA PHE A 410 -6.94 31.71 -5.40
C PHE A 410 -8.14 32.00 -4.50
N ASN A 411 -9.34 31.64 -4.96
CA ASN A 411 -10.52 31.61 -4.11
C ASN A 411 -10.41 30.43 -3.14
N ASP A 412 -10.08 29.27 -3.70
CA ASP A 412 -10.02 28.00 -3.00
C ASP A 412 -8.80 27.18 -3.44
N MET A 413 -8.07 26.66 -2.46
CA MET A 413 -6.91 25.79 -2.69
C MET A 413 -7.02 24.49 -1.89
N SER A 414 -8.14 24.24 -1.21
CA SER A 414 -8.26 23.10 -0.29
C SER A 414 -8.27 21.75 -1.00
N MET A 415 -8.41 21.74 -2.33
CA MET A 415 -8.37 20.54 -3.16
C MET A 415 -6.95 20.07 -3.50
N PHE A 416 -5.91 20.85 -3.19
CA PHE A 416 -4.51 20.48 -3.42
C PHE A 416 -3.87 20.02 -2.11
N ASP A 417 -2.88 19.14 -2.21
CA ASP A 417 -2.06 18.65 -1.08
C ASP A 417 -0.71 19.36 -1.01
N TRP A 418 -0.20 19.79 -2.16
CA TRP A 418 1.16 20.27 -2.33
C TRP A 418 1.25 21.47 -3.29
N VAL A 419 2.00 22.50 -2.90
CA VAL A 419 2.21 23.71 -3.70
C VAL A 419 3.70 23.92 -3.98
N ILE A 420 4.06 24.05 -5.25
CA ILE A 420 5.41 24.35 -5.71
C ILE A 420 5.46 25.83 -6.10
N ILE A 421 6.46 26.57 -5.61
CA ILE A 421 6.70 27.97 -6.00
C ILE A 421 8.14 28.09 -6.50
N GLY A 422 8.31 28.73 -7.67
CA GLY A 422 9.59 28.81 -8.35
C GLY A 422 9.82 30.13 -9.08
N GLY A 423 11.10 30.47 -9.24
CA GLY A 423 11.53 31.57 -10.09
C GLY A 423 11.51 31.21 -11.57
N ARG A 424 11.76 32.20 -12.43
CA ARG A 424 11.93 31.98 -13.87
C ARG A 424 13.37 31.61 -14.19
N SER A 425 13.56 30.44 -14.81
CA SER A 425 14.84 30.06 -15.42
C SER A 425 15.07 30.80 -16.74
N LYS A 426 16.33 30.97 -17.14
CA LYS A 426 16.69 31.61 -18.41
C LYS A 426 16.21 30.76 -19.60
N SER A 427 15.59 31.41 -20.58
CA SER A 427 15.26 30.86 -21.90
C SER A 427 15.82 31.76 -23.01
N THR A 428 15.68 31.36 -24.27
CA THR A 428 15.98 32.23 -25.43
C THR A 428 15.08 33.46 -25.47
N GLY A 429 13.83 33.34 -25.00
CA GLY A 429 12.83 34.41 -25.02
C GLY A 429 12.81 35.30 -23.78
N MET A 430 13.35 34.88 -22.64
CA MET A 430 13.34 35.65 -21.39
C MET A 430 14.56 35.36 -20.49
N PRO A 431 15.12 36.37 -19.79
CA PRO A 431 16.17 36.14 -18.80
C PRO A 431 15.62 35.45 -17.54
N SER A 432 16.52 34.93 -16.70
CA SER A 432 16.15 34.50 -15.36
C SER A 432 15.52 35.66 -14.57
N GLY A 433 14.60 35.35 -13.66
CA GLY A 433 13.87 36.36 -12.92
C GLY A 433 13.21 35.81 -11.67
N GLN A 434 12.90 36.70 -10.74
CA GLN A 434 12.17 36.39 -9.51
C GLN A 434 10.77 37.01 -9.57
N PRO A 435 9.75 36.34 -9.03
CA PRO A 435 8.48 37.01 -8.72
C PRO A 435 8.67 38.04 -7.62
N GLU A 436 7.71 38.94 -7.48
CA GLU A 436 7.67 39.82 -6.31
C GLU A 436 7.44 39.01 -5.03
N TRP A 437 8.09 39.42 -3.93
CA TRP A 437 7.94 38.76 -2.63
C TRP A 437 6.47 38.63 -2.23
N LYS A 438 5.70 39.72 -2.41
CA LYS A 438 4.29 39.78 -2.05
C LYS A 438 3.46 38.68 -2.71
N TRP A 439 3.75 38.33 -3.96
CA TRP A 439 3.02 37.27 -4.67
C TRP A 439 3.31 35.90 -4.05
N VAL A 440 4.58 35.65 -3.74
CA VAL A 440 5.03 34.42 -3.06
C VAL A 440 4.43 34.31 -1.67
N GLU A 441 4.45 35.39 -0.91
CA GLU A 441 3.90 35.49 0.43
C GLU A 441 2.40 35.20 0.47
N ASN A 442 1.64 35.76 -0.47
CA ASN A 442 0.21 35.52 -0.57
C ASN A 442 -0.12 34.03 -0.78
N ILE A 443 0.60 33.37 -1.69
CA ILE A 443 0.43 31.92 -1.93
C ILE A 443 0.86 31.12 -0.70
N LEU A 444 2.01 31.46 -0.10
CA LEU A 444 2.54 30.79 1.09
C LEU A 444 1.57 30.87 2.27
N ASN A 445 1.01 32.06 2.54
CA ASN A 445 0.09 32.28 3.64
C ASN A 445 -1.22 31.53 3.42
N LYS A 446 -1.76 31.55 2.20
CA LYS A 446 -2.97 30.78 1.86
C LYS A 446 -2.73 29.27 2.02
N ALA A 447 -1.62 28.75 1.49
CA ALA A 447 -1.25 27.34 1.62
C ALA A 447 -1.09 26.92 3.10
N ARG A 448 -0.42 27.74 3.92
CA ARG A 448 -0.27 27.49 5.37
C ARG A 448 -1.60 27.51 6.11
N SER A 449 -2.50 28.43 5.77
CA SER A 449 -3.84 28.49 6.39
C SER A 449 -4.68 27.23 6.16
N LEU A 450 -4.36 26.48 5.10
CA LEU A 450 -5.00 25.22 4.72
C LEU A 450 -4.15 23.98 5.06
N ASN A 451 -3.02 24.16 5.76
CA ASN A 451 -2.07 23.10 6.10
C ASN A 451 -1.50 22.32 4.89
N LEU A 452 -1.39 22.99 3.73
CA LEU A 452 -0.81 22.40 2.53
C LEU A 452 0.71 22.30 2.65
N LYS A 453 1.30 21.29 2.02
CA LYS A 453 2.76 21.22 1.88
C LYS A 453 3.21 22.27 0.88
N VAL A 454 4.34 22.93 1.15
CA VAL A 454 4.90 23.95 0.26
C VAL A 454 6.34 23.59 -0.07
N TYR A 455 6.70 23.65 -1.35
CA TYR A 455 8.05 23.44 -1.85
C TYR A 455 8.52 24.68 -2.60
N PHE A 456 9.58 25.30 -2.08
CA PHE A 456 10.27 26.38 -2.78
C PHE A 456 11.36 25.76 -3.63
N LYS A 457 11.33 26.03 -4.93
CA LYS A 457 12.46 25.66 -5.79
C LYS A 457 13.72 26.38 -5.34
N PRO A 458 14.89 25.73 -5.42
CA PRO A 458 16.20 26.37 -5.24
C PRO A 458 16.39 27.67 -6.03
N ASN A 459 15.75 27.81 -7.19
CA ASN A 459 15.80 29.03 -7.99
C ASN A 459 14.91 30.18 -7.46
N LEU A 460 14.09 29.96 -6.42
CA LEU A 460 13.29 30.99 -5.75
C LEU A 460 14.11 31.63 -4.63
N THR A 461 14.73 32.76 -4.93
CA THR A 461 15.68 33.44 -4.04
C THR A 461 15.13 34.73 -3.44
N VAL A 462 13.93 35.15 -3.84
CA VAL A 462 13.25 36.33 -3.28
C VAL A 462 12.99 36.15 -1.77
N ARG A 463 13.14 37.24 -1.01
CA ARG A 463 13.02 37.29 0.45
C ARG A 463 12.07 38.42 0.86
N PRO A 464 11.46 38.36 2.07
CA PRO A 464 10.70 39.48 2.61
C PRO A 464 11.55 40.76 2.64
N MET A 465 10.97 41.86 2.17
CA MET A 465 11.53 43.21 2.27
C MET A 465 10.51 44.10 2.97
N GLU A 466 10.37 43.90 4.28
CA GLU A 466 9.44 44.65 5.12
C GLU A 466 10.20 45.73 5.89
N TYR A 467 9.75 46.97 5.76
CA TYR A 467 10.24 48.08 6.56
C TYR A 467 9.17 48.46 7.59
N PRO A 468 9.53 48.83 8.82
CA PRO A 468 8.57 49.36 9.78
C PRO A 468 7.92 50.62 9.20
N VAL A 469 6.60 50.69 9.27
CA VAL A 469 5.85 51.91 8.95
C VAL A 469 6.13 52.91 10.06
N MET A 470 6.65 54.10 9.71
CA MET A 470 6.86 55.19 10.67
C MET A 470 5.57 55.91 11.03
#